data_AF-A0A8T6LDQ6-F1
#
_entry.id   AF-A0A8T6LDQ6-F1
#
_cell.length_a   1.000
_cell.length_b   1.000
_cell.length_c   1.000
_cell.angle_alpha   90.00
_cell.angle_beta   90.00
_cell.angle_gamma   90.00
#
_symmetry.space_group_name_H-M   'P 1'
#
loop_
_entity.id
_entity.type
_entity.pdbx_description
1 polymer ?
#
loop_
_entity_poly.entity_id
_entity_poly.type
_entity_poly.pdbx_seq_one_letter_code
_entity_poly.pdbx_strand_id
1 'polypeptide(L)'
;TEGDSNSLTPPTYKPHGLGSAGPFINQQAIGIQRPLKLLRSRMLDRRFDFLLHPGPWEPGLDGIPEKDLDALLAGWLGGDKPITILNLAGVPSNVLGQLVGSILKIVYDALFWSREKSEGGVSRPLLIVMEEAHRYLSDKSDGLASEMAQRIVKEGRKYGVGAMIVSQRPSEVNETILSQCGTYFALRLANPDDRARVKGTLPDGIVGLLDVLPILRTGEAIVTGEAAKLPMRCRVTLPSKEHRPQSQDPNVSGNWGMDKREEGYERVVASWRSQTPLANPLPSSIARVPVEDETDGVGG
;
A
#
# COMPACT_ATOMS: atom_id res chain seq x y z
N THR A 1 2.11 40.94 0.01
CA THR A 1 2.45 40.18 1.22
C THR A 1 3.46 39.15 0.83
N GLU A 2 4.54 39.02 1.60
CA GLU A 2 5.49 37.93 1.41
C GLU A 2 4.77 36.59 1.59
N GLY A 3 5.15 35.60 0.78
CA GLY A 3 4.63 34.24 0.93
C GLY A 3 5.34 33.53 2.08
N ASP A 4 4.78 32.40 2.51
CA ASP A 4 5.39 31.53 3.51
C ASP A 4 5.52 30.12 2.93
N SER A 5 6.74 29.60 2.87
CA SER A 5 7.04 28.27 2.38
C SER A 5 6.55 27.18 3.33
N ASN A 6 6.53 27.43 4.64
CA ASN A 6 6.12 26.44 5.64
C ASN A 6 4.60 26.22 5.61
N SER A 7 3.82 27.29 5.41
CA SER A 7 2.36 27.20 5.30
C SER A 7 1.86 27.07 3.85
N LEU A 8 2.76 26.95 2.87
CA LEU A 8 2.45 26.91 1.44
C LEU A 8 1.54 28.07 0.98
N THR A 9 1.77 29.27 1.53
CA THR A 9 0.99 30.47 1.23
C THR A 9 1.69 31.27 0.14
N PRO A 10 1.07 31.44 -1.06
CA PRO A 10 1.71 32.18 -2.13
C PRO A 10 1.78 33.68 -1.80
N PRO A 11 2.84 34.39 -2.25
CA PRO A 11 2.90 35.83 -2.12
C PRO A 11 1.76 36.48 -2.91
N THR A 12 1.09 37.45 -2.29
CA THR A 12 0.02 38.22 -2.93
C THR A 12 0.57 39.57 -3.36
N TYR A 13 0.57 39.82 -4.66
CA TYR A 13 0.98 41.11 -5.22
C TYR A 13 -0.17 42.12 -5.10
N LYS A 14 0.15 43.36 -4.71
CA LYS A 14 -0.84 44.43 -4.72
C LYS A 14 -1.21 44.75 -6.18
N PRO A 15 -2.49 44.78 -6.55
CA PRO A 15 -2.92 45.31 -7.84
C PRO A 15 -2.40 46.75 -7.99
N HIS A 16 -1.97 47.12 -9.20
CA HIS A 16 -1.58 48.50 -9.50
C HIS A 16 -2.82 49.41 -9.51
N GLY A 17 -2.64 50.68 -9.16
CA GLY A 17 -3.70 51.67 -9.25
C GLY A 17 -4.08 51.96 -10.71
N LEU A 18 -5.31 52.42 -10.93
CA LEU A 18 -5.77 52.94 -12.23
C LEU A 18 -4.81 54.05 -12.70
N GLY A 19 -4.02 53.77 -13.74
CA GLY A 19 -3.06 54.71 -14.33
C GLY A 19 -1.57 54.42 -14.07
N SER A 20 -1.23 53.42 -13.25
CA SER A 20 0.15 52.94 -13.11
C SER A 20 0.38 51.74 -14.04
N ALA A 21 1.49 51.68 -14.78
CA ALA A 21 1.85 50.47 -15.51
C ALA A 21 1.95 49.31 -14.50
N GLY A 22 1.11 48.28 -14.67
CA GLY A 22 1.13 47.12 -13.80
C GLY A 22 2.49 46.43 -13.80
N PRO A 23 2.82 45.66 -12.74
CA PRO A 23 4.03 44.86 -12.76
C PRO A 23 4.02 44.03 -14.05
N PHE A 24 5.08 44.18 -14.86
CA PHE A 24 5.17 43.53 -16.17
C PHE A 24 4.90 42.04 -15.98
N ILE A 25 3.86 41.51 -16.63
CA ILE A 25 3.70 40.06 -16.76
C ILE A 25 5.00 39.57 -17.39
N ASN A 26 5.72 38.71 -16.69
CA ASN A 26 6.96 38.15 -17.18
C ASN A 26 6.68 37.45 -18.52
N GLN A 27 7.09 38.06 -19.63
CA GLN A 27 6.89 37.53 -20.98
C GLN A 27 7.78 36.29 -21.23
N GLN A 28 8.74 36.01 -20.35
CA GLN A 28 9.56 34.79 -20.30
C GLN A 28 9.09 33.82 -19.20
N ALA A 29 7.79 33.83 -18.84
CA ALA A 29 7.28 32.92 -17.82
C ALA A 29 7.61 31.46 -18.20
N ILE A 30 8.36 30.78 -17.34
CA ILE A 30 8.93 29.42 -17.53
C ILE A 30 7.82 28.33 -17.65
N GLY A 31 6.54 28.70 -17.71
CA GLY A 31 5.41 27.77 -17.80
C GLY A 31 5.20 26.91 -16.53
N ILE A 32 5.98 27.13 -15.47
CA ILE A 32 5.98 26.28 -14.27
C ILE A 32 4.81 26.52 -13.33
N GLN A 33 3.90 27.47 -13.61
CA GLN A 33 2.77 27.76 -12.72
C GLN A 33 1.85 26.54 -12.53
N ARG A 34 1.59 25.77 -13.59
CA ARG A 34 0.79 24.54 -13.51
C ARG A 34 1.53 23.44 -12.71
N PRO A 35 2.80 23.12 -13.00
CA PRO A 35 3.61 22.25 -12.14
C PRO A 35 3.62 22.67 -10.65
N LEU A 36 3.82 23.95 -10.35
CA LEU A 36 3.83 24.46 -8.97
C LEU A 36 2.48 24.33 -8.26
N LYS A 37 1.37 24.57 -8.98
CA LYS A 37 0.02 24.33 -8.44
C LYS A 37 -0.22 22.85 -8.17
N LEU A 38 0.25 21.96 -9.05
CA LEU A 38 0.16 20.50 -8.85
C LEU A 38 1.03 20.04 -7.67
N LEU A 39 2.26 20.56 -7.55
CA LEU A 39 3.14 20.29 -6.42
C LEU A 39 2.48 20.73 -5.11
N ARG A 40 1.99 21.98 -5.03
CA ARG A 40 1.26 22.49 -3.86
C ARG A 40 0.05 21.61 -3.51
N SER A 41 -0.73 21.20 -4.52
CA SER A 41 -1.87 20.31 -4.30
C SER A 41 -1.47 18.95 -3.75
N ARG A 42 -0.30 18.41 -4.15
CA ARG A 42 0.25 17.16 -3.59
C ARG A 42 0.80 17.35 -2.19
N MET A 43 1.43 18.50 -1.91
CA MET A 43 1.95 18.83 -0.58
C MET A 43 0.85 19.07 0.46
N LEU A 44 -0.34 19.51 0.03
CA LEU A 44 -1.49 19.67 0.91
C LEU A 44 -2.29 18.37 1.12
N ASP A 45 -2.04 17.35 0.30
CA ASP A 45 -2.75 16.08 0.38
C ASP A 45 -2.04 15.16 1.39
N ARG A 46 -2.67 15.01 2.57
CA ARG A 46 -2.16 14.22 3.70
C ARG A 46 -1.78 12.79 3.35
N ARG A 47 -2.31 12.24 2.25
CA ARG A 47 -1.95 10.90 1.77
C ARG A 47 -0.49 10.81 1.29
N PHE A 48 0.17 11.95 1.07
CA PHE A 48 1.60 12.03 0.73
C PHE A 48 2.48 12.42 1.93
N ASP A 49 1.92 12.58 3.14
CA ASP A 49 2.69 12.93 4.34
C ASP A 49 3.81 11.91 4.60
N PHE A 50 3.61 10.63 4.27
CA PHE A 50 4.65 9.60 4.39
C PHE A 50 5.91 9.88 3.57
N LEU A 51 5.79 10.64 2.47
CA LEU A 51 6.89 11.01 1.58
C LEU A 51 7.44 12.40 1.91
N LEU A 52 6.56 13.33 2.27
CA LEU A 52 6.88 14.76 2.41
C LEU A 52 7.23 15.15 3.85
N HIS A 53 6.64 14.48 4.83
CA HIS A 53 6.84 14.71 6.25
C HIS A 53 7.15 13.40 6.98
N PRO A 54 8.28 12.74 6.64
CA PRO A 54 8.64 11.45 7.23
C PRO A 54 9.13 11.57 8.70
N GLY A 55 9.07 12.74 9.32
CA GLY A 55 9.47 12.95 10.72
C GLY A 55 11.00 13.08 10.84
N PRO A 56 11.69 12.27 11.66
CA PRO A 56 13.15 12.40 11.86
C PRO A 56 13.99 12.22 10.59
N TRP A 57 13.42 11.66 9.52
CA TRP A 57 14.08 11.51 8.22
C TRP A 57 13.82 12.70 7.29
N GLU A 58 13.05 13.71 7.72
CA GLU A 58 12.80 14.93 6.97
C GLU A 58 14.08 15.78 6.97
N PRO A 59 14.67 16.08 5.80
CA PRO A 59 15.87 16.90 5.74
C PRO A 59 15.59 18.31 6.27
N GLY A 60 16.49 18.84 7.10
CA GLY A 60 16.50 20.24 7.47
C GLY A 60 16.77 21.16 6.27
N LEU A 61 16.76 22.48 6.50
CA LEU A 61 17.11 23.46 5.47
C LEU A 61 18.57 23.34 4.98
N ASP A 62 19.42 22.70 5.78
CA ASP A 62 20.80 22.32 5.45
C ASP A 62 20.89 21.01 4.65
N GLY A 63 19.76 20.34 4.41
CA GLY A 63 19.67 19.06 3.71
C GLY A 63 20.03 17.85 4.55
N ILE A 64 20.21 18.01 5.86
CA ILE A 64 20.62 16.92 6.76
C ILE A 64 19.39 16.44 7.56
N PRO A 65 19.05 15.13 7.51
CA PRO A 65 18.00 14.58 8.36
C PRO A 65 18.51 14.32 9.79
N GLU A 66 17.60 14.25 10.77
CA GLU A 66 17.93 13.87 12.15
C GLU A 66 18.36 12.40 12.25
N LYS A 67 17.71 11.53 11.46
CA LYS A 67 18.02 10.10 11.37
C LYS A 67 18.34 9.72 9.93
N ASP A 68 19.31 8.82 9.78
CA ASP A 68 19.73 8.29 8.49
C ASP A 68 19.20 6.86 8.26
N LEU A 69 19.65 6.25 7.16
CA LEU A 69 19.25 4.93 6.68
C LEU A 69 19.63 3.80 7.66
N ASP A 70 20.69 3.97 8.44
CA ASP A 70 21.10 3.00 9.47
C ASP A 70 20.01 2.83 10.54
N ALA A 71 19.44 3.93 11.03
CA ALA A 71 18.33 3.92 11.98
C ALA A 71 17.07 3.31 11.37
N LEU A 72 16.83 3.53 10.07
CA LEU A 72 15.70 2.94 9.35
C LEU A 72 15.86 1.42 9.21
N LEU A 73 17.04 0.96 8.77
CA LEU A 73 17.36 -0.47 8.64
C LEU A 73 17.35 -1.18 9.99
N ALA A 74 17.88 -0.55 11.04
CA ALA A 74 17.79 -1.07 12.40
C ALA A 74 16.33 -1.24 12.84
N GLY A 75 15.46 -0.26 12.52
CA GLY A 75 14.02 -0.36 12.78
C GLY A 75 13.31 -1.47 12.00
N TRP A 76 13.79 -1.82 10.81
CA TRP A 76 13.17 -2.87 9.98
C TRP A 76 13.72 -4.27 10.24
N LEU A 77 15.03 -4.40 10.42
CA LEU A 77 15.75 -5.68 10.44
C LEU A 77 16.40 -6.00 11.79
N GLY A 78 16.57 -5.00 12.67
CA GLY A 78 17.31 -5.09 13.92
C GLY A 78 16.44 -5.19 15.18
N GLY A 79 15.12 -5.35 15.06
CA GLY A 79 14.22 -5.42 16.20
C GLY A 79 14.38 -6.72 17.02
N ASP A 80 13.90 -6.70 18.26
CA ASP A 80 13.96 -7.85 19.19
C ASP A 80 13.04 -9.01 18.79
N LYS A 81 12.12 -8.77 17.85
CA LYS A 81 11.14 -9.75 17.36
C LYS A 81 11.56 -10.26 15.98
N PRO A 82 11.29 -11.53 15.66
CA PRO A 82 11.66 -12.12 14.37
C PRO A 82 10.79 -11.66 13.19
N ILE A 83 9.75 -10.86 13.43
CA ILE A 83 8.79 -10.40 12.42
C ILE A 83 8.61 -8.90 12.55
N THR A 84 8.86 -8.19 11.44
CA THR A 84 8.56 -6.78 11.26
C THR A 84 7.40 -6.63 10.30
N ILE A 85 6.39 -5.84 10.65
CA ILE A 85 5.22 -5.57 9.80
C ILE A 85 5.27 -4.11 9.33
N LEU A 86 5.42 -3.92 8.02
CA LEU A 86 5.30 -2.60 7.40
C LEU A 86 3.85 -2.35 7.00
N ASN A 87 3.14 -1.56 7.79
CA ASN A 87 1.73 -1.24 7.52
C ASN A 87 1.61 -0.16 6.44
N LEU A 88 1.20 -0.57 5.25
CA LEU A 88 0.97 0.32 4.09
C LEU A 88 -0.52 0.63 3.87
N ALA A 89 -1.38 0.41 4.89
CA ALA A 89 -2.78 0.77 4.82
C ALA A 89 -2.95 2.29 4.58
N GLY A 90 -3.86 2.65 3.67
CA GLY A 90 -4.13 4.05 3.31
C GLY A 90 -3.20 4.64 2.24
N VAL A 91 -2.11 3.95 1.87
CA VAL A 91 -1.25 4.39 0.76
C VAL A 91 -2.05 4.35 -0.56
N PRO A 92 -2.09 5.46 -1.33
CA PRO A 92 -2.79 5.48 -2.62
C PRO A 92 -2.21 4.47 -3.62
N SER A 93 -3.09 3.81 -4.39
CA SER A 93 -2.70 2.77 -5.34
C SER A 93 -1.69 3.24 -6.39
N ASN A 94 -1.76 4.51 -6.80
CA ASN A 94 -0.87 5.09 -7.80
C ASN A 94 0.57 5.32 -7.32
N VAL A 95 0.83 5.25 -6.01
CA VAL A 95 2.20 5.35 -5.44
C VAL A 95 2.66 4.07 -4.75
N LEU A 96 1.75 3.15 -4.45
CA LEU A 96 2.03 1.90 -3.76
C LEU A 96 3.19 1.12 -4.42
N GLY A 97 3.14 0.94 -5.75
CA GLY A 97 4.19 0.22 -6.48
C GLY A 97 5.57 0.88 -6.40
N GLN A 98 5.62 2.21 -6.39
CA GLN A 98 6.88 2.94 -6.23
C GLN A 98 7.41 2.79 -4.80
N LEU A 99 6.55 2.95 -3.79
CA LEU A 99 6.91 2.83 -2.38
C LEU A 99 7.42 1.42 -2.04
N VAL A 100 6.68 0.38 -2.42
CA VAL A 100 7.09 -1.01 -2.21
C VAL A 100 8.39 -1.29 -2.95
N GLY A 101 8.53 -0.83 -4.20
CA GLY A 101 9.76 -0.99 -4.97
C GLY A 101 10.97 -0.33 -4.29
N SER A 102 10.80 0.88 -3.75
CA SER A 102 11.85 1.57 -2.99
C SER A 102 12.23 0.81 -1.72
N ILE A 103 11.26 0.28 -0.96
CA ILE A 103 11.53 -0.53 0.23
C ILE A 103 12.31 -1.80 -0.15
N LEU A 104 11.84 -2.54 -1.16
CA LEU A 104 12.50 -3.74 -1.66
C LEU A 104 13.93 -3.44 -2.11
N LYS A 105 14.14 -2.32 -2.82
CA LYS A 105 15.46 -1.88 -3.27
C LYS A 105 16.39 -1.57 -2.10
N ILE A 106 15.94 -0.78 -1.12
CA ILE A 106 16.72 -0.45 0.07
C ILE A 106 17.15 -1.72 0.80
N VAL A 107 16.21 -2.64 1.05
CA VAL A 107 16.50 -3.90 1.75
C VAL A 107 17.45 -4.76 0.94
N TYR A 108 17.22 -4.92 -0.36
CA TYR A 108 18.07 -5.73 -1.23
C TYR A 108 19.50 -5.16 -1.31
N ASP A 109 19.64 -3.86 -1.55
CA ASP A 109 20.95 -3.20 -1.67
C ASP A 109 21.70 -3.28 -0.32
N ALA A 110 21.03 -3.03 0.80
CA ALA A 110 21.62 -3.17 2.13
C ALA A 110 22.18 -4.59 2.35
N LEU A 111 21.41 -5.64 2.03
CA LEU A 111 21.84 -7.03 2.20
C LEU A 111 22.89 -7.46 1.17
N PHE A 112 22.84 -6.92 -0.05
CA PHE A 112 23.84 -7.17 -1.09
C PHE A 112 25.23 -6.64 -0.71
N TRP A 113 25.30 -5.42 -0.18
CA TRP A 113 26.55 -4.76 0.22
C TRP A 113 27.07 -5.21 1.58
N SER A 114 26.20 -5.74 2.44
CA SER A 114 26.57 -6.25 3.77
C SER A 114 26.84 -7.76 3.80
N ARG A 115 26.99 -8.44 2.65
CA ARG A 115 27.12 -9.92 2.58
C ARG A 115 28.21 -10.53 3.46
N GLU A 116 29.30 -9.78 3.73
CA GLU A 116 30.43 -10.21 4.56
C GLU A 116 30.32 -9.71 6.02
N LYS A 117 29.24 -9.01 6.35
CA LYS A 117 28.96 -8.45 7.68
C LYS A 117 28.05 -9.40 8.47
N SER A 118 28.04 -9.22 9.79
CA SER A 118 27.21 -10.03 10.69
C SER A 118 25.71 -9.73 10.55
N GLU A 119 25.40 -8.55 10.04
CA GLU A 119 24.08 -8.01 9.77
C GLU A 119 23.56 -8.40 8.39
N GLY A 120 24.43 -8.89 7.51
CA GLY A 120 24.08 -9.24 6.13
C GLY A 120 23.23 -10.50 6.03
N GLY A 121 22.53 -10.62 4.91
CA GLY A 121 21.53 -11.66 4.70
C GLY A 121 22.09 -13.09 4.70
N VAL A 122 23.38 -13.28 4.42
CA VAL A 122 24.04 -14.59 4.54
C VAL A 122 24.08 -15.06 6.00
N SER A 123 24.39 -14.14 6.92
CA SER A 123 24.41 -14.41 8.36
C SER A 123 23.01 -14.35 8.99
N ARG A 124 22.12 -13.54 8.42
CA ARG A 124 20.75 -13.30 8.89
C ARG A 124 19.74 -13.39 7.73
N PRO A 125 19.35 -14.60 7.31
CA PRO A 125 18.45 -14.77 6.18
C PRO A 125 17.11 -14.07 6.40
N LEU A 126 16.62 -13.38 5.38
CA LEU A 126 15.38 -12.61 5.42
C LEU A 126 14.36 -13.20 4.46
N LEU A 127 13.13 -13.39 4.94
CA LEU A 127 11.97 -13.69 4.08
C LEU A 127 11.09 -12.45 3.98
N ILE A 128 10.99 -11.89 2.77
CA ILE A 128 10.12 -10.75 2.49
C ILE A 128 8.74 -11.28 2.08
N VAL A 129 7.72 -11.01 2.90
CA VAL A 129 6.33 -11.39 2.61
C VAL A 129 5.62 -10.20 1.95
N MET A 130 5.11 -10.42 0.74
CA MET A 130 4.42 -9.42 -0.08
C MET A 130 2.94 -9.77 -0.16
N GLU A 131 2.13 -9.12 0.66
CA GLU A 131 0.67 -9.27 0.64
C GLU A 131 0.01 -8.45 -0.46
N GLU A 132 -1.12 -8.95 -0.98
CA GLU A 132 -1.91 -8.28 -2.00
C GLU A 132 -1.11 -7.99 -3.28
N ALA A 133 -0.16 -8.88 -3.59
CA ALA A 133 0.90 -8.65 -4.56
C ALA A 133 0.42 -8.31 -5.98
N HIS A 134 -0.77 -8.77 -6.38
CA HIS A 134 -1.36 -8.42 -7.68
C HIS A 134 -1.55 -6.91 -7.86
N ARG A 135 -1.65 -6.12 -6.77
CA ARG A 135 -1.79 -4.66 -6.84
C ARG A 135 -0.54 -3.94 -7.33
N TYR A 136 0.64 -4.56 -7.23
CA TYR A 136 1.91 -3.87 -7.50
C TYR A 136 2.99 -4.73 -8.17
N LEU A 137 2.78 -6.04 -8.34
CA LEU A 137 3.69 -6.96 -9.04
C LEU A 137 3.12 -7.46 -10.38
N SER A 138 2.35 -6.62 -11.10
CA SER A 138 1.71 -7.01 -12.35
C SER A 138 2.62 -6.85 -13.58
N ASP A 139 2.35 -7.61 -14.65
CA ASP A 139 3.01 -7.48 -15.96
C ASP A 139 2.66 -6.18 -16.70
N LYS A 140 1.55 -5.56 -16.34
CA LYS A 140 0.97 -4.41 -17.07
C LYS A 140 1.54 -3.07 -16.64
N SER A 141 2.36 -3.06 -15.59
CA SER A 141 2.97 -1.88 -15.02
C SER A 141 4.47 -2.10 -14.94
N ASP A 142 5.25 -1.36 -15.74
CA ASP A 142 6.70 -1.18 -15.55
C ASP A 142 6.93 -0.41 -14.24
N GLY A 143 6.74 -1.11 -13.13
CA GLY A 143 6.80 -0.58 -11.77
C GLY A 143 8.01 -1.14 -11.05
N LEU A 144 8.71 -0.26 -10.33
CA LEU A 144 9.89 -0.60 -9.54
C LEU A 144 9.68 -1.82 -8.62
N ALA A 145 8.49 -2.00 -8.04
CA ALA A 145 8.19 -3.17 -7.22
C ALA A 145 8.28 -4.50 -7.99
N SER A 146 7.72 -4.57 -9.20
CA SER A 146 7.77 -5.78 -10.03
C SER A 146 9.20 -6.10 -10.45
N GLU A 147 9.97 -5.07 -10.86
CA GLU A 147 11.38 -5.21 -11.22
C GLU A 147 12.22 -5.74 -10.04
N MET A 148 12.09 -5.11 -8.87
CA MET A 148 12.83 -5.50 -7.68
C MET A 148 12.41 -6.89 -7.18
N ALA A 149 11.13 -7.22 -7.21
CA ALA A 149 10.65 -8.56 -6.86
C ALA A 149 11.21 -9.63 -7.80
N GLN A 150 11.20 -9.38 -9.12
CA GLN A 150 11.84 -10.28 -10.10
C GLN A 150 13.33 -10.48 -9.81
N ARG A 151 14.05 -9.41 -9.44
CA ARG A 151 15.47 -9.49 -9.07
C ARG A 151 15.67 -10.31 -7.79
N ILE A 152 14.83 -10.10 -6.77
CA ILE A 152 14.88 -10.86 -5.52
C ILE A 152 14.63 -12.35 -5.77
N VAL A 153 13.60 -12.72 -6.55
CA VAL A 153 13.33 -14.16 -6.78
C VAL A 153 14.39 -14.84 -7.64
N LYS A 154 15.06 -14.11 -8.56
CA LYS A 154 16.14 -14.66 -9.42
C LYS A 154 17.48 -14.78 -8.69
N GLU A 155 17.81 -13.80 -7.84
CA GLU A 155 19.17 -13.64 -7.32
C GLU A 155 19.26 -13.63 -5.79
N GLY A 156 18.15 -13.39 -5.08
CA GLY A 156 18.09 -13.17 -3.64
C GLY A 156 18.70 -14.31 -2.82
N ARG A 157 18.57 -15.56 -3.30
CA ARG A 157 19.17 -16.74 -2.65
C ARG A 157 20.67 -16.59 -2.42
N LYS A 158 21.41 -15.92 -3.31
CA LYS A 158 22.86 -15.68 -3.16
C LYS A 158 23.19 -14.76 -1.99
N TYR A 159 22.23 -13.96 -1.55
CA TYR A 159 22.37 -12.94 -0.52
C TYR A 159 21.55 -13.27 0.73
N GLY A 160 21.00 -14.49 0.83
CA GLY A 160 20.14 -14.89 1.95
C GLY A 160 18.78 -14.18 1.99
N VAL A 161 18.29 -13.69 0.85
CA VAL A 161 16.99 -13.04 0.73
C VAL A 161 16.02 -13.95 -0.02
N GLY A 162 14.92 -14.31 0.64
CA GLY A 162 13.78 -14.99 0.04
C GLY A 162 12.58 -14.05 -0.11
N ALA A 163 11.62 -14.46 -0.94
CA ALA A 163 10.34 -13.77 -1.07
C ALA A 163 9.18 -14.77 -0.95
N MET A 164 8.09 -14.33 -0.32
CA MET A 164 6.80 -15.01 -0.30
C MET A 164 5.76 -14.09 -0.92
N ILE A 165 5.12 -14.55 -2.00
CA ILE A 165 4.10 -13.80 -2.71
C ILE A 165 2.73 -14.27 -2.24
N VAL A 166 1.93 -13.36 -1.70
CA VAL A 166 0.57 -13.65 -1.24
C VAL A 166 -0.41 -12.85 -2.08
N SER A 167 -1.30 -13.54 -2.80
CA SER A 167 -2.30 -12.91 -3.66
C SER A 167 -3.51 -13.83 -3.85
N GLN A 168 -4.69 -13.22 -3.95
CA GLN A 168 -5.95 -13.83 -4.34
C GLN A 168 -6.17 -13.83 -5.86
N ARG A 169 -5.42 -13.02 -6.61
CA ARG A 169 -5.42 -12.96 -8.08
C ARG A 169 -4.04 -13.35 -8.62
N PRO A 170 -3.65 -14.63 -8.55
CA PRO A 170 -2.37 -15.04 -9.14
C PRO A 170 -2.29 -14.68 -10.62
N SER A 171 -3.40 -14.74 -11.38
CA SER A 171 -3.48 -14.36 -12.81
C SER A 171 -2.96 -12.95 -13.14
N GLU A 172 -3.00 -12.04 -12.16
CA GLU A 172 -2.59 -10.65 -12.30
C GLU A 172 -1.14 -10.40 -11.83
N VAL A 173 -0.47 -11.40 -11.25
CA VAL A 173 0.95 -11.32 -10.85
C VAL A 173 1.84 -11.72 -12.02
N ASN A 174 2.96 -11.01 -12.16
CA ASN A 174 3.98 -11.26 -13.18
C ASN A 174 4.41 -12.74 -13.21
N GLU A 175 4.39 -13.30 -14.42
CA GLU A 175 4.66 -14.73 -14.63
C GLU A 175 6.11 -15.12 -14.28
N THR A 176 7.05 -14.21 -14.49
CA THR A 176 8.45 -14.45 -14.11
C THR A 176 8.59 -14.57 -12.60
N ILE A 177 7.84 -13.77 -11.82
CA ILE A 177 7.88 -13.88 -10.35
C ILE A 177 7.33 -15.23 -9.91
N LEU A 178 6.17 -15.62 -10.43
CA LEU A 178 5.54 -16.89 -10.06
C LEU A 178 6.41 -18.09 -10.48
N SER A 179 6.93 -18.14 -11.70
CA SER A 179 7.76 -19.25 -12.18
C SER A 179 9.05 -19.47 -11.37
N GLN A 180 9.54 -18.44 -10.66
CA GLN A 180 10.69 -18.57 -9.76
C GLN A 180 10.30 -19.01 -8.33
N CYS A 181 9.02 -19.10 -8.00
CA CYS A 181 8.58 -19.58 -6.70
C CYS A 181 8.80 -21.10 -6.61
N GLY A 182 9.70 -21.54 -5.74
CA GLY A 182 10.01 -22.96 -5.54
C GLY A 182 9.02 -23.72 -4.65
N THR A 183 8.12 -23.02 -3.94
CA THR A 183 7.10 -23.61 -3.05
C THR A 183 5.77 -22.89 -3.23
N TYR A 184 4.68 -23.66 -3.27
CA TYR A 184 3.32 -23.14 -3.41
C TYR A 184 2.42 -23.63 -2.29
N PHE A 185 1.65 -22.71 -1.75
CA PHE A 185 0.51 -22.97 -0.89
C PHE A 185 -0.75 -22.51 -1.64
N ALA A 186 -1.36 -23.43 -2.40
CA ALA A 186 -2.54 -23.12 -3.20
C ALA A 186 -3.81 -23.37 -2.38
N LEU A 187 -4.44 -22.27 -1.93
CA LEU A 187 -5.75 -22.30 -1.27
C LEU A 187 -6.88 -22.34 -2.30
N ARG A 188 -8.13 -22.25 -1.84
CA ARG A 188 -9.31 -22.26 -2.73
C ARG A 188 -9.21 -21.18 -3.81
N LEU A 189 -9.23 -21.58 -5.08
CA LEU A 189 -9.27 -20.70 -6.25
C LEU A 189 -10.46 -21.05 -7.15
N ALA A 190 -11.47 -20.16 -7.16
CA ALA A 190 -12.70 -20.35 -7.92
C ALA A 190 -12.61 -19.87 -9.38
N ASN A 191 -11.79 -18.86 -9.66
CA ASN A 191 -11.63 -18.30 -10.99
C ASN A 191 -10.77 -19.25 -11.88
N PRO A 192 -11.22 -19.60 -13.11
CA PRO A 192 -10.48 -20.46 -14.03
C PRO A 192 -9.10 -19.93 -14.45
N ASP A 193 -8.96 -18.64 -14.69
CA ASP A 193 -7.70 -18.01 -15.14
C ASP A 193 -6.65 -18.06 -14.02
N ASP A 194 -7.07 -17.80 -12.78
CA ASP A 194 -6.23 -17.93 -11.59
C ASP A 194 -5.73 -19.37 -11.40
N ARG A 195 -6.61 -20.37 -11.60
CA ARG A 195 -6.21 -21.78 -11.57
C ARG A 195 -5.26 -22.13 -12.71
N ALA A 196 -5.55 -21.68 -13.93
CA ALA A 196 -4.72 -21.95 -15.09
C ALA A 196 -3.31 -21.39 -14.89
N ARG A 197 -3.20 -20.19 -14.31
CA ARG A 197 -1.88 -19.61 -14.00
C ARG A 197 -1.11 -20.43 -12.99
N VAL A 198 -1.72 -20.83 -11.86
CA VAL A 198 -1.04 -21.65 -10.86
C VAL A 198 -0.66 -23.02 -11.41
N LYS A 199 -1.50 -23.62 -12.27
CA LYS A 199 -1.19 -24.88 -12.94
C LYS A 199 0.00 -24.76 -13.89
N GLY A 200 0.07 -23.67 -14.66
CA GLY A 200 1.14 -23.44 -15.64
C GLY A 200 2.54 -23.26 -15.03
N THR A 201 2.63 -22.88 -13.76
CA THR A 201 3.91 -22.70 -13.07
C THR A 201 4.39 -23.94 -12.31
N LEU A 202 3.60 -25.02 -12.32
CA LEU A 202 3.87 -26.25 -11.59
C LEU A 202 4.21 -27.42 -12.54
N PRO A 203 5.04 -28.39 -12.11
CA PRO A 203 5.33 -29.58 -12.91
C PRO A 203 4.08 -30.41 -13.25
N ASP A 204 4.04 -30.99 -14.45
CA ASP A 204 2.88 -31.69 -15.03
C ASP A 204 2.28 -32.78 -14.11
N GLY A 205 3.12 -33.49 -13.34
CA GLY A 205 2.68 -34.56 -12.43
C GLY A 205 1.80 -34.10 -11.26
N ILE A 206 1.67 -32.79 -11.05
CA ILE A 206 0.97 -32.18 -9.90
C ILE A 206 -0.37 -31.55 -10.34
N VAL A 207 -0.60 -31.41 -11.65
CA VAL A 207 -1.73 -30.67 -12.23
C VAL A 207 -3.08 -31.27 -11.83
N GLY A 208 -3.19 -32.60 -11.77
CA GLY A 208 -4.43 -33.29 -11.37
C GLY A 208 -4.83 -33.03 -9.91
N LEU A 209 -3.87 -32.78 -9.02
CA LEU A 209 -4.17 -32.41 -7.63
C LEU A 209 -4.80 -31.03 -7.53
N LEU A 210 -4.58 -30.15 -8.52
CA LEU A 210 -5.10 -28.78 -8.53
C LEU A 210 -6.52 -28.68 -9.09
N ASP A 211 -7.09 -29.76 -9.62
CA ASP A 211 -8.50 -29.80 -10.01
C ASP A 211 -9.44 -29.66 -8.80
N VAL A 212 -8.95 -29.94 -7.60
CA VAL A 212 -9.71 -29.79 -6.35
C VAL A 212 -9.67 -28.36 -5.79
N LEU A 213 -8.86 -27.45 -6.35
CA LEU A 213 -8.76 -26.07 -5.86
C LEU A 213 -10.12 -25.35 -5.71
N PRO A 214 -11.10 -25.48 -6.63
CA PRO A 214 -12.40 -24.81 -6.47
C PRO A 214 -13.21 -25.28 -5.26
N ILE A 215 -13.02 -26.54 -4.85
CA ILE A 215 -13.85 -27.21 -3.83
C ILE A 215 -13.19 -27.25 -2.44
N LEU A 216 -11.97 -26.72 -2.30
CA LEU A 216 -11.31 -26.62 -1.00
C LEU A 216 -12.13 -25.79 -0.02
N ARG A 217 -12.16 -26.20 1.25
CA ARG A 217 -12.78 -25.42 2.33
C ARG A 217 -11.83 -24.34 2.82
N THR A 218 -12.36 -23.35 3.53
CA THR A 218 -11.55 -22.33 4.20
C THR A 218 -10.55 -23.00 5.15
N GLY A 219 -9.28 -22.64 5.01
CA GLY A 219 -8.17 -23.22 5.77
C GLY A 219 -7.61 -24.52 5.19
N GLU A 220 -8.11 -25.01 4.05
CA GLU A 220 -7.44 -26.09 3.32
C GLU A 220 -6.52 -25.52 2.23
N ALA A 221 -5.40 -26.21 2.00
CA ALA A 221 -4.42 -25.84 0.99
C ALA A 221 -3.84 -27.09 0.32
N ILE A 222 -3.45 -26.96 -0.95
CA ILE A 222 -2.52 -27.87 -1.60
C ILE A 222 -1.12 -27.28 -1.45
N VAL A 223 -0.19 -28.06 -0.89
CA VAL A 223 1.21 -27.67 -0.71
C VAL A 223 2.08 -28.49 -1.65
N THR A 224 2.95 -27.82 -2.40
CA THR A 224 3.85 -28.43 -3.36
C THR A 224 5.15 -27.62 -3.47
N GLY A 225 6.19 -28.23 -4.05
CA GLY A 225 7.52 -27.63 -4.22
C GLY A 225 8.50 -28.00 -3.11
N GLU A 226 9.56 -27.22 -2.96
CA GLU A 226 10.72 -27.54 -2.11
C GLU A 226 10.37 -27.79 -0.63
N ALA A 227 9.30 -27.16 -0.12
CA ALA A 227 8.87 -27.36 1.27
C ALA A 227 8.16 -28.70 1.53
N ALA A 228 7.78 -29.45 0.49
CA ALA A 228 7.05 -30.72 0.61
C ALA A 228 7.67 -31.81 -0.26
N LYS A 229 7.98 -32.98 0.34
CA LYS A 229 8.54 -34.14 -0.40
C LYS A 229 7.60 -34.67 -1.48
N LEU A 230 6.30 -34.59 -1.24
CA LEU A 230 5.24 -34.97 -2.16
C LEU A 230 4.14 -33.91 -2.07
N PRO A 231 3.46 -33.60 -3.19
CA PRO A 231 2.29 -32.74 -3.17
C PRO A 231 1.24 -33.28 -2.20
N MET A 232 0.77 -32.45 -1.29
CA MET A 232 -0.18 -32.87 -0.26
C MET A 232 -1.28 -31.86 -0.05
N ARG A 233 -2.48 -32.36 0.24
CA ARG A 233 -3.59 -31.55 0.76
C ARG A 233 -3.46 -31.49 2.27
N CYS A 234 -3.45 -30.28 2.83
CA CYS A 234 -3.38 -30.06 4.27
C CYS A 234 -4.47 -29.09 4.73
N ARG A 235 -4.69 -29.06 6.05
CA ARG A 235 -5.52 -28.06 6.71
C ARG A 235 -4.64 -27.21 7.62
N VAL A 236 -4.63 -25.91 7.36
CA VAL A 236 -3.90 -24.91 8.14
C VAL A 236 -4.57 -24.77 9.49
N THR A 237 -3.80 -24.97 10.55
CA THR A 237 -4.26 -24.74 11.92
C THR A 237 -4.30 -23.24 12.17
N LEU A 238 -5.48 -22.72 12.50
CA LEU A 238 -5.65 -21.30 12.80
C LEU A 238 -5.13 -20.99 14.21
N PRO A 239 -4.51 -19.81 14.43
CA PRO A 239 -4.15 -19.37 15.77
C PRO A 239 -5.40 -19.24 16.65
N SER A 240 -5.19 -19.19 17.97
CA SER A 240 -6.27 -18.95 18.93
C SER A 240 -6.99 -17.63 18.63
N LYS A 241 -8.28 -17.52 19.00
CA LYS A 241 -9.11 -16.36 18.62
C LYS A 241 -8.49 -15.01 18.99
N GLU A 242 -7.77 -14.97 20.12
CA GLU A 242 -7.09 -13.80 20.66
C GLU A 242 -5.90 -13.34 19.82
N HIS A 243 -5.27 -14.25 19.09
CA HIS A 243 -4.11 -13.99 18.23
C HIS A 243 -4.47 -13.95 16.74
N ARG A 244 -5.76 -13.96 16.40
CA ARG A 244 -6.20 -13.80 15.01
C ARG A 244 -6.15 -12.32 14.62
N PRO A 245 -5.72 -12.00 13.39
CA PRO A 245 -5.81 -10.65 12.89
C PRO A 245 -7.26 -10.16 12.87
N GLN A 246 -7.46 -8.86 13.03
CA GLN A 246 -8.76 -8.21 12.88
C GLN A 246 -9.12 -8.12 11.39
N SER A 247 -9.44 -9.26 10.80
CA SER A 247 -9.72 -9.41 9.36
C SER A 247 -11.09 -10.05 9.09
N GLN A 248 -11.99 -10.06 10.07
CA GLN A 248 -13.33 -10.62 9.87
C GLN A 248 -14.15 -9.66 9.02
N ASP A 249 -14.73 -10.20 7.94
CA ASP A 249 -15.72 -9.47 7.17
C ASP A 249 -16.84 -8.98 8.10
N PRO A 250 -17.36 -7.77 7.88
CA PRO A 250 -18.52 -7.31 8.64
C PRO A 250 -19.66 -8.32 8.46
N ASN A 251 -20.45 -8.55 9.52
CA ASN A 251 -21.66 -9.38 9.43
C ASN A 251 -22.75 -8.64 8.65
N VAL A 252 -22.58 -8.57 7.33
CA VAL A 252 -23.42 -7.76 6.44
C VAL A 252 -24.89 -8.20 6.54
N SER A 253 -25.16 -9.49 6.42
CA SER A 253 -26.53 -10.02 6.48
C SER A 253 -27.20 -9.79 7.82
N GLY A 254 -26.49 -9.99 8.93
CA GLY A 254 -27.00 -9.69 10.26
C GLY A 254 -27.26 -8.19 10.45
N ASN A 255 -26.34 -7.34 9.97
CA ASN A 255 -26.46 -5.88 10.10
C ASN A 255 -27.57 -5.31 9.21
N TRP A 256 -27.84 -5.88 8.03
CA TRP A 256 -28.98 -5.50 7.19
C TRP A 256 -30.34 -5.84 7.79
N GLY A 257 -30.39 -6.85 8.66
CA GLY A 257 -31.60 -7.23 9.38
C GLY A 257 -31.86 -6.40 10.65
N MET A 258 -30.98 -5.46 11.00
CA MET A 258 -31.16 -4.58 12.15
C MET A 258 -31.77 -3.24 11.74
N ASP A 259 -32.58 -2.66 12.62
CA ASP A 259 -33.08 -1.29 12.43
C ASP A 259 -31.92 -0.30 12.31
N LYS A 260 -32.08 0.65 11.38
CA LYS A 260 -31.10 1.71 11.16
C LYS A 260 -30.99 2.56 12.43
N ARG A 261 -29.78 2.65 12.99
CA ARG A 261 -29.50 3.56 14.11
C ARG A 261 -29.58 5.01 13.63
N GLU A 262 -29.93 5.90 14.55
CA GLU A 262 -30.05 7.34 14.32
C GLU A 262 -28.79 7.93 13.65
N GLU A 263 -28.99 8.80 12.66
CA GLU A 263 -27.95 9.24 11.73
C GLU A 263 -27.03 10.31 12.35
N GLY A 264 -25.74 10.00 12.48
CA GLY A 264 -24.69 10.93 12.90
C GLY A 264 -23.70 11.22 11.79
N TYR A 265 -24.15 11.74 10.64
CA TYR A 265 -23.28 12.00 9.48
C TYR A 265 -22.16 13.02 9.76
N GLU A 266 -22.28 13.83 10.81
CA GLU A 266 -21.21 14.75 11.21
C GLU A 266 -19.94 14.01 11.62
N ARG A 267 -20.09 12.89 12.33
CA ARG A 267 -18.98 12.00 12.69
C ARG A 267 -18.39 11.35 11.45
N VAL A 268 -19.24 10.92 10.52
CA VAL A 268 -18.81 10.34 9.24
C VAL A 268 -17.99 11.36 8.43
N VAL A 269 -18.49 12.59 8.31
CA VAL A 269 -17.81 13.67 7.58
C VAL A 269 -16.53 14.11 8.30
N ALA A 270 -16.51 14.12 9.64
CA ALA A 270 -15.28 14.37 10.41
C ALA A 270 -14.22 13.31 10.14
N SER A 271 -14.58 12.02 10.19
CA SER A 271 -13.69 10.91 9.84
C SER A 271 -13.24 10.95 8.39
N TRP A 272 -14.13 11.28 7.45
CA TRP A 272 -13.78 11.42 6.03
C TRP A 272 -12.81 12.57 5.79
N ARG A 273 -13.08 13.77 6.32
CA ARG A 273 -12.22 14.94 6.13
C ARG A 273 -10.85 14.79 6.80
N SER A 274 -10.80 14.13 7.96
CA SER A 274 -9.56 13.84 8.67
C SER A 274 -8.84 12.59 8.15
N GLN A 275 -9.46 11.83 7.23
CA GLN A 275 -8.98 10.53 6.75
C GLN A 275 -8.64 9.57 7.91
N THR A 276 -9.39 9.65 9.01
CA THR A 276 -9.14 8.87 10.23
C THR A 276 -10.46 8.28 10.74
N PRO A 277 -10.60 6.95 10.92
CA PRO A 277 -11.87 6.33 11.32
C PRO A 277 -12.40 6.81 12.69
N LEU A 278 -11.50 7.28 13.55
CA LEU A 278 -11.76 7.66 14.95
C LEU A 278 -11.96 9.17 15.15
N ALA A 279 -12.01 9.97 14.09
CA ALA A 279 -12.13 11.42 14.28
C ALA A 279 -13.52 11.81 14.79
N ASN A 280 -13.52 12.72 15.76
CA ASN A 280 -14.73 13.34 16.25
C ASN A 280 -14.96 14.68 15.56
N PRO A 281 -16.22 15.05 15.29
CA PRO A 281 -16.53 16.37 14.77
C PRO A 281 -16.07 17.43 15.77
N LEU A 282 -15.40 18.46 15.26
CA LEU A 282 -15.15 19.66 16.06
C LEU A 282 -16.51 20.28 16.41
N PRO A 283 -16.71 20.81 17.63
CA PRO A 283 -17.96 21.47 17.98
C PRO A 283 -18.18 22.65 17.02
N SER A 284 -19.13 22.49 16.09
CA SER A 284 -19.45 23.52 15.11
C SER A 284 -20.79 24.16 15.47
N SER A 285 -20.82 25.48 15.61
CA SER A 285 -22.03 26.28 15.83
C SER A 285 -22.87 26.48 14.55
N ILE A 286 -22.81 25.54 13.61
CA ILE A 286 -23.50 25.69 12.32
C ILE A 286 -24.94 25.23 12.51
N ALA A 287 -25.84 26.19 12.71
CA ALA A 287 -27.29 25.95 12.69
C ALA A 287 -27.68 25.49 11.27
N ARG A 288 -28.05 24.22 11.13
CA ARG A 288 -28.64 23.71 9.89
C ARG A 288 -30.15 23.94 9.97
N VAL A 289 -30.67 24.76 9.08
CA VAL A 289 -32.11 24.93 8.89
C VAL A 289 -32.57 23.86 7.90
N PRO A 290 -33.67 23.14 8.15
CA PRO A 290 -34.26 22.25 7.15
C PRO A 290 -34.54 23.02 5.86
N VAL A 291 -34.24 22.42 4.72
CA VAL A 291 -34.81 22.88 3.45
C VAL A 291 -36.23 22.34 3.43
N GLU A 292 -37.23 23.21 3.49
CA GLU A 292 -38.61 22.82 3.21
C GLU A 292 -38.65 22.41 1.74
N ASP A 293 -38.88 21.11 1.49
CA ASP A 293 -39.27 20.66 0.17
C ASP A 293 -40.58 21.39 -0.15
N GLU A 294 -40.57 22.23 -1.20
CA GLU A 294 -41.80 22.80 -1.75
C GLU A 294 -42.70 21.62 -2.12
N THR A 295 -43.64 21.30 -1.24
CA THR A 295 -44.82 20.53 -1.62
C THR A 295 -45.54 21.39 -2.65
N ASP A 296 -45.33 21.10 -3.93
CA ASP A 296 -46.17 21.57 -5.03
C ASP A 296 -47.62 21.26 -4.67
N GLY A 297 -48.28 22.28 -4.13
CA GLY A 297 -49.68 22.27 -3.78
C GLY A 297 -50.48 22.16 -5.06
N VAL A 298 -51.21 21.05 -5.16
CA VAL A 298 -52.41 20.93 -5.97
C VAL A 298 -53.30 22.17 -5.76
N GLY A 299 -53.73 22.81 -6.84
CA GLY A 299 -54.82 23.79 -6.78
C GLY A 299 -55.05 24.58 -8.07
N GLY A 300 -55.77 23.99 -9.03
CA GLY A 300 -56.30 24.64 -10.24
C GLY A 300 -56.95 23.65 -11.18
#